data_AF-A0A2M7M241-F1
#
_entry.id   AF-A0A2M7M241-F1
#
_cell.length_a   1.000
_cell.length_b   1.000
_cell.length_c   1.000
_cell.angle_alpha   90.00
_cell.angle_beta   90.00
_cell.angle_gamma   90.00
#
_symmetry.space_group_name_H-M   'P 1'
#
loop_
_entity.id
_entity.type
_entity.pdbx_description
1 polymer ?
#
loop_
_entity_poly.entity_id
_entity_poly.type
_entity_poly.pdbx_seq_one_letter_code
_entity_poly.pdbx_strand_id
1 'polypeptide(L)'
;MNRSLLSKQINKELIDELKNNTQVLLSFLQNQNDGTIVYALEKLGKLENGYSKEPLLSLLNNQNENIRTLSIKNLAKIGDVSLLPTFVKYARLDESTEVRRESVSAVGRLRNEKAIPVLIEFLKDNDPKVVMQAIRGLLVFSQREEVKNELKKLIDHPNELIKEVINKEVNGIQYKSNNSQKHDEFPFSLKNTVVHGDVQKILKHVPDESIHLTFTSPPYYNARDYSIYQSYDEYLKFLENTFKEVHRVTKEGRFFVLNTSPIIIPRISRAHASKRYPIPYDIHPLLVKMGWEFIDDIVWLKPEACVKNRNAGFLQHRKPLAYKPNAVTEMLMVYRKKSDKLIDWNIQQYSWDKVKKSKVLDKYETTNVWRIDPTFDKIHSAVFPIELCNRVVKYYSFIGDLIFDPFAGSGTLGRAALNLNRHFFLTEKESKYINRIKEELNKSDNLFSFKDSQPSFVDLENFIKSIKGTI
;
A
#
# COMPACT_ATOMS: atom_id res chain seq x y z
N MET A 1 30.54 -7.61 -10.52
CA MET A 1 31.21 -8.28 -9.39
C MET A 1 30.17 -8.70 -8.37
N ASN A 2 30.26 -9.89 -7.77
CA ASN A 2 29.25 -10.40 -6.82
C ASN A 2 29.33 -9.63 -5.49
N ARG A 3 28.24 -9.00 -5.04
CA ARG A 3 28.19 -8.24 -3.77
C ARG A 3 28.59 -9.08 -2.54
N SER A 4 28.41 -10.40 -2.60
CA SER A 4 28.84 -11.35 -1.55
C SER A 4 30.37 -11.51 -1.46
N LEU A 5 31.08 -11.38 -2.60
CA LEU A 5 32.54 -11.38 -2.61
C LEU A 5 33.09 -10.05 -2.10
N LEU A 6 32.51 -8.93 -2.56
CA LEU A 6 32.87 -7.60 -2.09
C LEU A 6 32.65 -7.43 -0.58
N SER A 7 31.58 -8.02 -0.01
CA SER A 7 31.35 -7.96 1.44
C SER A 7 32.39 -8.71 2.27
N LYS A 8 33.09 -9.68 1.69
CA LYS A 8 34.20 -10.38 2.35
C LYS A 8 35.50 -9.60 2.25
N GLN A 9 35.72 -8.90 1.14
CA GLN A 9 36.93 -8.10 0.89
C GLN A 9 36.88 -6.73 1.57
N ILE A 10 35.72 -6.06 1.54
CA ILE A 10 35.46 -4.77 2.16
C ILE A 10 34.62 -5.00 3.41
N ASN A 11 35.29 -5.51 4.44
CA ASN A 11 34.70 -5.77 5.75
C ASN A 11 34.61 -4.48 6.59
N LYS A 12 34.06 -4.59 7.80
CA LYS A 12 33.90 -3.44 8.70
C LYS A 12 35.24 -2.82 9.10
N GLU A 13 36.25 -3.64 9.36
CA GLU A 13 37.59 -3.20 9.77
C GLU A 13 38.26 -2.35 8.70
N LEU A 14 38.25 -2.80 7.44
CA LEU A 14 38.78 -2.02 6.32
C LEU A 14 38.01 -0.71 6.14
N ILE A 15 36.68 -0.72 6.27
CA ILE A 15 35.88 0.51 6.19
C ILE A 15 36.25 1.49 7.31
N ASP A 16 36.48 1.00 8.53
CA ASP A 16 36.87 1.85 9.64
C ASP A 16 38.30 2.39 9.46
N GLU A 17 39.21 1.61 8.87
CA GLU A 17 40.54 2.08 8.45
C GLU A 17 40.45 3.17 7.37
N LEU A 18 39.64 2.95 6.34
CA LEU A 18 39.41 3.91 5.24
C LEU A 18 38.80 5.23 5.73
N LYS A 19 37.93 5.19 6.76
CA LYS A 19 37.38 6.41 7.37
C LYS A 19 38.44 7.25 8.11
N ASN A 20 39.42 6.56 8.69
CA ASN A 20 40.34 7.11 9.67
C ASN A 20 41.76 7.29 9.13
N ASN A 21 41.98 7.07 7.84
CA ASN A 21 43.29 7.23 7.22
C ASN A 21 43.17 7.75 5.78
N THR A 22 43.46 9.04 5.59
CA THR A 22 43.43 9.71 4.28
C THR A 22 44.31 9.01 3.24
N GLN A 23 45.52 8.58 3.64
CA GLN A 23 46.48 7.99 2.70
C GLN A 23 46.00 6.61 2.23
N VAL A 24 45.49 5.80 3.17
CA VAL A 24 44.91 4.49 2.85
C VAL A 24 43.67 4.67 1.98
N LEU A 25 42.78 5.61 2.31
CA LEU A 25 41.62 5.93 1.48
C LEU A 25 42.02 6.34 0.06
N LEU A 26 42.96 7.26 -0.09
CA LEU A 26 43.43 7.72 -1.39
C LEU A 26 44.02 6.56 -2.21
N SER A 27 44.91 5.77 -1.60
CA SER A 27 45.55 4.62 -2.26
C SER A 27 44.54 3.53 -2.64
N PHE A 28 43.53 3.31 -1.81
CA PHE A 28 42.45 2.37 -2.10
C PHE A 28 41.65 2.87 -3.30
N LEU A 29 41.25 4.14 -3.32
CA LEU A 29 40.40 4.67 -4.39
C LEU A 29 41.09 4.73 -5.75
N GLN A 30 42.43 4.90 -5.78
CA GLN A 30 43.20 4.95 -7.03
C GLN A 30 43.41 3.58 -7.70
N ASN A 31 43.43 2.50 -6.90
CA ASN A 31 43.83 1.17 -7.37
C ASN A 31 42.65 0.20 -7.55
N GLN A 32 41.42 0.70 -7.60
CA GLN A 32 40.21 -0.12 -7.64
C GLN A 32 39.34 0.20 -8.85
N ASN A 33 38.57 -0.79 -9.30
CA ASN A 33 37.55 -0.57 -10.33
C ASN A 33 36.31 0.14 -9.74
N ASP A 34 35.53 0.74 -10.63
CA ASP A 34 34.32 1.50 -10.26
C ASP A 34 33.36 0.75 -9.34
N GLY A 35 33.10 -0.53 -9.60
CA GLY A 35 32.16 -1.33 -8.80
C GLY A 35 32.64 -1.50 -7.35
N THR A 36 33.96 -1.58 -7.15
CA THR A 36 34.59 -1.70 -5.83
C THR A 36 34.59 -0.35 -5.11
N ILE A 37 34.87 0.74 -5.83
CA ILE A 37 34.78 2.11 -5.30
C ILE A 37 33.36 2.42 -4.85
N VAL A 38 32.35 2.14 -5.69
CA VAL A 38 30.93 2.33 -5.35
C VAL A 38 30.57 1.56 -4.09
N TYR A 39 30.93 0.28 -4.00
CA TYR A 39 30.66 -0.53 -2.81
C TYR A 39 31.32 0.05 -1.55
N ALA A 40 32.57 0.48 -1.63
CA ALA A 40 33.27 1.11 -0.51
C ALA A 40 32.58 2.40 -0.07
N LEU A 41 32.24 3.29 -1.02
CA LEU A 41 31.58 4.57 -0.72
C LEU A 41 30.17 4.40 -0.14
N GLU A 42 29.42 3.35 -0.54
CA GLU A 42 28.12 3.00 0.06
C GLU A 42 28.26 2.73 1.58
N LYS A 43 29.40 2.18 2.01
CA LYS A 43 29.69 1.77 3.39
C LYS A 43 30.50 2.79 4.19
N LEU A 44 31.25 3.67 3.52
CA LEU A 44 32.24 4.57 4.13
C LEU A 44 31.64 5.49 5.21
N GLY A 45 30.40 5.97 5.06
CA GLY A 45 29.81 6.80 6.12
C GLY A 45 30.42 8.20 6.21
N LYS A 46 30.50 8.75 7.43
CA LYS A 46 31.12 10.06 7.72
C LYS A 46 32.63 9.84 7.95
N LEU A 47 33.48 10.68 7.38
CA LEU A 47 34.91 10.73 7.73
C LEU A 47 35.08 11.31 9.15
N GLU A 48 35.95 10.74 9.98
CA GLU A 48 36.15 11.18 11.36
C GLU A 48 37.03 12.46 11.46
N ASN A 49 36.98 13.14 12.61
CA ASN A 49 37.44 14.53 12.78
C ASN A 49 38.95 14.73 12.48
N GLY A 50 39.27 15.35 11.34
CA GLY A 50 40.61 15.84 11.01
C GLY A 50 41.21 15.31 9.70
N TYR A 51 40.56 14.34 9.06
CA TYR A 51 41.07 13.76 7.82
C TYR A 51 40.76 14.62 6.59
N SER A 52 41.73 14.70 5.69
CA SER A 52 41.60 15.47 4.47
C SER A 52 40.43 14.94 3.63
N LYS A 53 39.56 15.85 3.20
CA LYS A 53 38.43 15.60 2.29
C LYS A 53 38.85 15.41 0.83
N GLU A 54 40.14 15.64 0.53
CA GLU A 54 40.71 15.55 -0.82
C GLU A 54 40.44 14.22 -1.53
N PRO A 55 40.54 13.04 -0.89
CA PRO A 55 40.26 11.78 -1.58
C PRO A 55 38.82 11.70 -2.14
N LEU A 56 37.85 12.30 -1.45
CA LEU A 56 36.46 12.36 -1.94
C LEU A 56 36.27 13.49 -2.95
N LEU A 57 36.97 14.62 -2.80
CA LEU A 57 36.92 15.72 -3.78
C LEU A 57 37.50 15.28 -5.15
N SER A 58 38.57 14.48 -5.16
CA SER A 58 39.16 13.98 -6.40
C SER A 58 38.21 13.10 -7.21
N LEU A 59 37.25 12.45 -6.55
CA LEU A 59 36.26 11.59 -7.19
C LEU A 59 35.11 12.36 -7.85
N LEU A 60 34.96 13.66 -7.58
CA LEU A 60 33.86 14.46 -8.14
C LEU A 60 33.99 14.71 -9.66
N ASN A 61 35.16 14.46 -10.26
CA ASN A 61 35.35 14.53 -11.71
C ASN A 61 35.36 13.14 -12.39
N ASN A 62 35.00 12.09 -11.65
CA ASN A 62 34.95 10.73 -12.20
C ASN A 62 33.82 10.61 -13.24
N GLN A 63 34.03 9.85 -14.31
CA GLN A 63 33.02 9.64 -15.36
C GLN A 63 31.78 8.89 -14.84
N ASN A 64 31.94 8.08 -13.79
CA ASN A 64 30.86 7.32 -13.18
C ASN A 64 30.02 8.19 -12.22
N GLU A 65 28.77 8.43 -12.59
CA GLU A 65 27.82 9.23 -11.80
C GLU A 65 27.57 8.68 -10.39
N ASN A 66 27.65 7.36 -10.18
CA ASN A 66 27.44 6.76 -8.86
C ASN A 66 28.59 7.12 -7.91
N ILE A 67 29.83 7.15 -8.44
CA ILE A 67 31.01 7.56 -7.69
C ILE A 67 30.89 9.04 -7.31
N ARG A 68 30.53 9.91 -8.27
CA ARG A 68 30.30 11.34 -7.99
C ARG A 68 29.22 11.53 -6.92
N THR A 69 28.05 10.89 -7.10
CA THR A 69 26.91 10.96 -6.17
C THR A 69 27.30 10.53 -4.75
N LEU A 70 27.93 9.37 -4.60
CA LEU A 70 28.32 8.85 -3.28
C LEU A 70 29.44 9.69 -2.64
N SER A 71 30.33 10.26 -3.44
CA SER A 71 31.37 11.17 -2.95
C SER A 71 30.75 12.45 -2.38
N ILE A 72 29.80 13.07 -3.07
CA ILE A 72 29.02 14.20 -2.55
C ILE A 72 28.26 13.81 -1.27
N LYS A 73 27.61 12.65 -1.26
CA LYS A 73 26.86 12.15 -0.11
C LYS A 73 27.75 11.99 1.13
N ASN A 74 28.97 11.46 0.97
CA ASN A 74 29.91 11.28 2.08
C ASN A 74 30.55 12.61 2.52
N LEU A 75 30.90 13.49 1.58
CA LEU A 75 31.34 14.86 1.88
C LEU A 75 30.28 15.64 2.68
N ALA A 76 29.00 15.52 2.33
CA ALA A 76 27.90 16.19 3.01
C ALA A 76 27.74 15.78 4.48
N LYS A 77 28.15 14.56 4.85
CA LYS A 77 28.08 14.07 6.25
C LYS A 77 29.10 14.75 7.16
N ILE A 78 30.14 15.37 6.59
CA ILE A 78 31.15 16.10 7.35
C ILE A 78 30.53 17.34 8.00
N GLY A 79 29.57 17.98 7.33
CA GLY A 79 28.92 19.21 7.80
C GLY A 79 29.78 20.46 7.64
N ASP A 80 30.84 20.39 6.83
CA ASP A 80 31.73 21.51 6.56
C ASP A 80 31.09 22.53 5.60
N VAL A 81 30.72 23.69 6.14
CA VAL A 81 30.10 24.79 5.38
C VAL A 81 31.01 25.32 4.27
N SER A 82 32.34 25.13 4.37
CA SER A 82 33.29 25.50 3.30
C SER A 82 33.04 24.72 2.01
N LEU A 83 32.32 23.60 2.05
CA LEU A 83 31.97 22.79 0.88
C LEU A 83 30.73 23.29 0.15
N LEU A 84 30.03 24.31 0.67
CA LEU A 84 28.85 24.87 0.01
C LEU A 84 29.12 25.24 -1.46
N PRO A 85 30.18 25.97 -1.84
CA PRO A 85 30.46 26.29 -3.25
C PRO A 85 30.64 25.04 -4.12
N THR A 86 31.26 23.99 -3.57
CA THR A 86 31.43 22.72 -4.26
C THR A 86 30.09 22.06 -4.54
N PHE A 87 29.21 21.95 -3.53
CA PHE A 87 27.88 21.37 -3.74
C PHE A 87 27.05 22.19 -4.73
N VAL A 88 27.10 23.52 -4.66
CA VAL A 88 26.41 24.39 -5.63
C VAL A 88 26.91 24.17 -7.06
N LYS A 89 28.23 24.04 -7.26
CA LYS A 89 28.82 23.77 -8.57
C LYS A 89 28.22 22.51 -9.19
N TYR A 90 28.21 21.39 -8.47
CA TYR A 90 27.69 20.12 -8.99
C TYR A 90 26.16 20.09 -9.08
N ALA A 91 25.45 20.82 -8.20
CA ALA A 91 24.00 20.98 -8.31
C ALA A 91 23.58 21.70 -9.60
N ARG A 92 24.37 22.67 -10.08
CA ARG A 92 24.09 23.46 -11.29
C ARG A 92 24.59 22.81 -12.57
N LEU A 93 25.77 22.18 -12.54
CA LEU A 93 26.54 21.87 -13.75
C LEU A 93 26.65 20.37 -14.07
N ASP A 94 26.38 19.47 -13.12
CA ASP A 94 26.52 18.04 -13.41
C ASP A 94 25.41 17.59 -14.38
N GLU A 95 25.77 16.77 -15.36
CA GLU A 95 24.83 16.22 -16.34
C GLU A 95 23.85 15.22 -15.72
N SER A 96 24.25 14.55 -14.64
CA SER A 96 23.44 13.54 -13.97
C SER A 96 22.47 14.19 -12.99
N THR A 97 21.18 13.94 -13.20
CA THR A 97 20.12 14.29 -12.25
C THR A 97 20.41 13.76 -10.84
N GLU A 98 20.96 12.55 -10.71
CA GLU A 98 21.18 11.95 -9.39
C GLU A 98 22.30 12.67 -8.63
N VAL A 99 23.36 13.10 -9.32
CA VAL A 99 24.44 13.91 -8.74
C VAL A 99 23.91 15.30 -8.37
N ARG A 100 23.16 15.96 -9.27
CA ARG A 100 22.55 17.26 -8.99
C ARG A 100 21.62 17.21 -7.77
N ARG A 101 20.74 16.20 -7.73
CA ARG A 101 19.82 15.94 -6.61
C ARG A 101 20.57 15.75 -5.30
N GLU A 102 21.59 14.89 -5.26
CA GLU A 102 22.38 14.68 -4.04
C GLU A 102 23.17 15.92 -3.65
N SER A 103 23.61 16.73 -4.61
CA SER A 103 24.25 18.02 -4.36
C SER A 103 23.32 19.02 -3.68
N VAL A 104 22.07 19.16 -4.16
CA VAL A 104 21.04 19.98 -3.49
C VAL A 104 20.71 19.43 -2.10
N SER A 105 20.64 18.10 -1.95
CA SER A 105 20.50 17.47 -0.63
C SER A 105 21.67 17.84 0.30
N ALA A 106 22.91 17.84 -0.21
CA ALA A 106 24.10 18.22 0.54
C ALA A 106 24.07 19.69 0.97
N VAL A 107 23.63 20.60 0.08
CA VAL A 107 23.40 22.03 0.41
C VAL A 107 22.42 22.15 1.59
N GLY A 108 21.28 21.45 1.54
CA GLY A 108 20.30 21.46 2.63
C GLY A 108 20.82 20.85 3.95
N ARG A 109 21.63 19.79 3.88
CA ARG A 109 22.22 19.13 5.07
C ARG A 109 23.19 20.01 5.85
N LEU A 110 23.79 21.02 5.21
CA LEU A 110 24.65 21.98 5.92
C LEU A 110 23.90 22.80 6.97
N ARG A 111 22.56 22.93 6.84
CA ARG A 111 21.70 23.70 7.76
C ARG A 111 22.23 25.11 8.05
N ASN A 112 22.87 25.71 7.04
CA ASN A 112 23.44 27.04 7.12
C ASN A 112 22.57 28.04 6.34
N GLU A 113 22.37 29.24 6.86
CA GLU A 113 21.50 30.25 6.24
C GLU A 113 21.98 30.67 4.85
N LYS A 114 23.29 30.59 4.57
CA LYS A 114 23.86 30.83 3.23
C LYS A 114 23.33 29.86 2.17
N ALA A 115 22.75 28.73 2.57
CA ALA A 115 22.12 27.77 1.67
C ALA A 115 20.73 28.21 1.20
N ILE A 116 20.02 29.10 1.93
CA ILE A 116 18.62 29.45 1.62
C ILE A 116 18.47 30.01 0.19
N PRO A 117 19.26 31.01 -0.26
CA PRO A 117 19.09 31.56 -1.61
C PRO A 117 19.33 30.52 -2.71
N VAL A 118 20.28 29.62 -2.48
CA VAL A 118 20.60 28.51 -3.39
C VAL A 118 19.44 27.52 -3.44
N LEU A 119 18.87 27.14 -2.30
CA LEU A 119 17.74 26.20 -2.28
C LEU A 119 16.50 26.81 -2.95
N ILE A 120 16.25 28.11 -2.78
CA ILE A 120 15.17 28.84 -3.48
C ILE A 120 15.38 28.80 -5.00
N GLU A 121 16.60 28.99 -5.49
CA GLU A 121 16.93 28.86 -6.91
C GLU A 121 16.52 27.49 -7.46
N PHE A 122 16.83 26.40 -6.74
CA PHE A 122 16.50 25.03 -7.15
C PHE A 122 15.01 24.66 -7.02
N LEU A 123 14.15 25.53 -6.49
CA LEU A 123 12.69 25.33 -6.59
C LEU A 123 12.18 25.45 -8.03
N LYS A 124 12.94 26.09 -8.92
CA LYS A 124 12.59 26.31 -10.34
C LYS A 124 13.21 25.28 -11.28
N ASP A 125 13.81 24.24 -10.74
CA ASP A 125 14.48 23.22 -11.52
C ASP A 125 13.47 22.39 -12.34
N ASN A 126 13.86 21.97 -13.55
CA ASN A 126 12.99 21.16 -14.41
C ASN A 126 12.81 19.72 -13.88
N ASP A 127 13.72 19.24 -13.03
CA ASP A 127 13.66 17.91 -12.46
C ASP A 127 12.93 17.91 -11.10
N PRO A 128 11.75 17.27 -10.99
CA PRO A 128 11.00 17.23 -9.74
C PRO A 128 11.78 16.61 -8.57
N LYS A 129 12.74 15.71 -8.83
CA LYS A 129 13.58 15.14 -7.76
C LYS A 129 14.47 16.19 -7.13
N VAL A 130 14.99 17.12 -7.92
CA VAL A 130 15.85 18.22 -7.47
C VAL A 130 15.01 19.26 -6.72
N VAL A 131 13.87 19.66 -7.28
CA VAL A 131 12.90 20.54 -6.60
C VAL A 131 12.49 19.96 -5.24
N MET A 132 12.20 18.65 -5.16
CA MET A 132 11.84 17.99 -3.90
C MET A 132 12.98 18.03 -2.86
N GLN A 133 14.25 17.93 -3.27
CA GLN A 133 15.35 18.11 -2.32
C GLN A 133 15.51 19.54 -1.87
N ALA A 134 15.28 20.51 -2.75
CA ALA A 134 15.29 21.92 -2.41
C ALA A 134 14.20 22.25 -1.37
N ILE A 135 12.97 21.76 -1.59
CA ILE A 135 11.87 21.85 -0.62
C ILE A 135 12.29 21.26 0.73
N ARG A 136 12.82 20.01 0.75
CA ARG A 136 13.27 19.37 1.99
C ARG A 136 14.34 20.16 2.74
N GLY A 137 15.30 20.74 2.01
CA GLY A 137 16.32 21.62 2.59
C GLY A 137 15.73 22.88 3.19
N LEU A 138 14.77 23.51 2.51
CA LEU A 138 14.09 24.73 2.95
C LEU A 138 13.17 24.51 4.15
N LEU A 139 12.53 23.34 4.29
CA LEU A 139 11.64 23.04 5.41
C LEU A 139 12.33 23.12 6.79
N VAL A 140 13.66 22.93 6.83
CA VAL A 140 14.47 23.16 8.04
C VAL A 140 14.40 24.62 8.50
N PHE A 141 14.21 25.54 7.57
CA PHE A 141 14.11 26.98 7.79
C PHE A 141 12.66 27.50 7.67
N SER A 142 11.66 26.61 7.80
CA SER A 142 10.23 26.91 7.64
C SER A 142 9.70 28.03 8.52
N GLN A 143 10.39 28.40 9.60
CA GLN A 143 10.01 29.53 10.45
C GLN A 143 10.29 30.90 9.83
N ARG A 144 11.15 30.98 8.80
CA ARG A 144 11.46 32.23 8.10
C ARG A 144 10.36 32.57 7.10
N GLU A 145 9.87 33.80 7.16
CA GLU A 145 8.79 34.28 6.26
C GLU A 145 9.19 34.24 4.78
N GLU A 146 10.44 34.57 4.44
CA GLU A 146 10.96 34.45 3.07
C GLU A 146 10.78 33.02 2.54
N VAL A 147 11.15 32.01 3.34
CA VAL A 147 11.06 30.60 2.95
C VAL A 147 9.60 30.17 2.80
N LYS A 148 8.72 30.56 3.74
CA LYS A 148 7.28 30.28 3.63
C LYS A 148 6.69 30.88 2.36
N ASN A 149 7.07 32.10 2.02
CA ASN A 149 6.56 32.80 0.83
C ASN A 149 7.00 32.12 -0.46
N GLU A 150 8.25 31.64 -0.55
CA GLU A 150 8.72 30.89 -1.73
C GLU A 150 8.04 29.52 -1.83
N LEU A 151 7.90 28.78 -0.73
CA LEU A 151 7.22 27.48 -0.74
C LEU A 151 5.74 27.60 -1.13
N LYS A 152 5.04 28.66 -0.69
CA LYS A 152 3.64 28.93 -1.07
C LYS A 152 3.44 29.08 -2.58
N LYS A 153 4.45 29.52 -3.33
CA LYS A 153 4.37 29.64 -4.81
C LYS A 153 4.23 28.27 -5.50
N LEU A 154 4.50 27.18 -4.80
CA LEU A 154 4.45 25.81 -5.33
C LEU A 154 3.12 25.09 -5.07
N ILE A 155 2.10 25.77 -4.52
CA ILE A 155 0.78 25.17 -4.24
C ILE A 155 0.13 24.57 -5.49
N ASP A 156 0.33 25.20 -6.64
CA ASP A 156 -0.21 24.76 -7.94
C ASP A 156 0.87 24.20 -8.87
N HIS A 157 1.96 23.67 -8.30
CA HIS A 157 3.02 23.05 -9.09
C HIS A 157 2.47 21.88 -9.94
N PRO A 158 2.91 21.72 -11.20
CA PRO A 158 2.36 20.70 -12.10
C PRO A 158 2.64 19.26 -11.65
N ASN A 159 3.74 19.03 -10.94
CA ASN A 159 4.03 17.73 -10.33
C ASN A 159 3.18 17.51 -9.07
N GLU A 160 2.43 16.40 -9.06
CA GLU A 160 1.44 16.06 -8.04
C GLU A 160 2.06 15.86 -6.66
N LEU A 161 3.25 15.24 -6.58
CA LEU A 161 3.94 15.02 -5.31
C LEU A 161 4.40 16.33 -4.67
N ILE A 162 4.94 17.26 -5.47
CA ILE A 162 5.33 18.59 -4.98
C ILE A 162 4.09 19.34 -4.49
N LYS A 163 3.03 19.34 -5.29
CA LYS A 163 1.75 19.95 -4.93
C LYS A 163 1.20 19.38 -3.62
N GLU A 164 1.23 18.06 -3.44
CA GLU A 164 0.75 17.40 -2.22
C GLU A 164 1.57 17.80 -0.98
N VAL A 165 2.91 17.73 -1.08
CA VAL A 165 3.81 18.10 0.02
C VAL A 165 3.59 19.56 0.41
N ILE A 166 3.56 20.47 -0.55
CA ILE A 166 3.40 21.91 -0.27
C ILE A 166 2.03 22.22 0.30
N ASN A 167 0.96 21.60 -0.21
CA ASN A 167 -0.37 21.78 0.35
C ASN A 167 -0.44 21.34 1.81
N LYS A 168 0.19 20.21 2.16
CA LYS A 168 0.25 19.74 3.54
C LYS A 168 1.03 20.70 4.46
N GLU A 169 2.13 21.26 3.98
CA GLU A 169 2.94 22.20 4.76
C GLU A 169 2.27 23.58 4.92
N VAL A 170 1.59 24.09 3.90
CA VAL A 170 0.97 25.42 3.92
C VAL A 170 -0.42 25.40 4.57
N ASN A 171 -1.28 24.47 4.14
CA ASN A 171 -2.68 24.41 4.56
C ASN A 171 -2.89 23.51 5.78
N GLY A 172 -1.86 22.79 6.21
CA GLY A 172 -1.93 21.82 7.29
C GLY A 172 -2.70 20.56 6.89
N ILE A 173 -3.13 19.81 7.91
CA ILE A 173 -3.92 18.59 7.74
C ILE A 173 -5.33 18.99 7.28
N GLN A 174 -5.69 18.56 6.08
CA GLN A 174 -6.99 18.89 5.47
C GLN A 174 -8.06 17.89 5.89
N TYR A 175 -7.68 16.64 6.17
CA TYR A 175 -8.64 15.63 6.61
C TYR A 175 -9.06 15.87 8.06
N LYS A 176 -10.35 16.13 8.27
CA LYS A 176 -11.00 16.14 9.59
C LYS A 176 -12.07 15.05 9.61
N SER A 177 -11.82 13.97 10.37
CA SER A 177 -12.90 13.09 10.78
C SER A 177 -13.85 13.86 11.70
N ASN A 178 -15.14 13.81 11.40
CA ASN A 178 -16.19 14.35 12.26
C ASN A 178 -16.63 13.34 13.34
N ASN A 179 -16.02 12.16 13.41
CA ASN A 179 -16.42 11.10 14.35
C ASN A 179 -15.78 11.32 15.72
N SER A 180 -16.61 11.34 16.77
CA SER A 180 -16.19 11.48 18.16
C SER A 180 -15.79 10.15 18.82
N GLN A 181 -16.13 9.00 18.21
CA GLN A 181 -15.75 7.69 18.72
C GLN A 181 -14.25 7.44 18.60
N LYS A 182 -13.70 6.69 19.57
CA LYS A 182 -12.32 6.23 19.47
C LYS A 182 -12.13 5.33 18.25
N HIS A 183 -10.93 5.37 17.69
CA HIS A 183 -10.62 4.63 16.47
C HIS A 183 -10.76 3.11 16.66
N ASP A 184 -10.47 2.62 17.86
CA ASP A 184 -10.53 1.20 18.21
C ASP A 184 -11.92 0.72 18.67
N GLU A 185 -12.90 1.62 18.76
CA GLU A 185 -14.30 1.37 19.11
C GLU A 185 -15.20 1.36 17.85
N PHE A 186 -16.38 0.74 17.96
CA PHE A 186 -17.39 0.68 16.91
C PHE A 186 -18.80 0.45 17.52
N PRO A 187 -19.89 0.72 16.79
CA PRO A 187 -21.25 0.51 17.28
C PRO A 187 -21.53 -0.96 17.63
N PHE A 188 -22.04 -1.21 18.84
CA PHE A 188 -22.30 -2.57 19.34
C PHE A 188 -23.28 -3.36 18.47
N SER A 189 -24.26 -2.71 17.86
CA SER A 189 -25.24 -3.31 16.94
C SER A 189 -24.62 -3.97 15.69
N LEU A 190 -23.39 -3.59 15.33
CA LEU A 190 -22.64 -4.22 14.23
C LEU A 190 -21.82 -5.45 14.66
N LYS A 191 -21.64 -5.66 15.98
CA LYS A 191 -20.77 -6.70 16.53
C LYS A 191 -21.30 -8.10 16.22
N ASN A 192 -20.55 -8.87 15.44
CA ASN A 192 -20.87 -10.25 15.07
C ASN A 192 -22.28 -10.38 14.46
N THR A 193 -22.70 -9.37 13.69
CA THR A 193 -24.05 -9.28 13.13
C THR A 193 -24.05 -9.70 11.66
N VAL A 194 -25.02 -10.53 11.29
CA VAL A 194 -25.33 -10.91 9.92
C VAL A 194 -26.70 -10.34 9.57
N VAL A 195 -26.76 -9.48 8.55
CA VAL A 195 -28.01 -8.86 8.10
C VAL A 195 -28.46 -9.49 6.79
N HIS A 196 -29.67 -10.04 6.80
CA HIS A 196 -30.33 -10.54 5.61
C HIS A 196 -31.00 -9.39 4.85
N GLY A 197 -30.47 -9.07 3.67
CA GLY A 197 -31.03 -8.04 2.81
C GLY A 197 -30.07 -7.50 1.76
N ASP A 198 -30.55 -6.51 1.02
CA ASP A 198 -29.77 -5.82 0.00
C ASP A 198 -28.74 -4.88 0.65
N VAL A 199 -27.46 -5.08 0.33
CA VAL A 199 -26.35 -4.31 0.89
C VAL A 199 -26.49 -2.79 0.68
N GLN A 200 -27.03 -2.34 -0.45
CA GLN A 200 -27.21 -0.91 -0.73
C GLN A 200 -28.33 -0.29 0.11
N LYS A 201 -29.27 -1.10 0.61
CA LYS A 201 -30.28 -0.65 1.58
C LYS A 201 -29.71 -0.67 3.00
N ILE A 202 -28.98 -1.71 3.35
CA ILE A 202 -28.39 -1.89 4.68
C ILE A 202 -27.36 -0.79 4.98
N LEU A 203 -26.43 -0.53 4.05
CA LEU A 203 -25.34 0.41 4.27
C LEU A 203 -25.81 1.84 4.58
N LYS A 204 -26.94 2.29 4.02
CA LYS A 204 -27.53 3.61 4.32
C LYS A 204 -27.79 3.87 5.81
N HIS A 205 -27.89 2.81 6.60
CA HIS A 205 -28.13 2.88 8.04
C HIS A 205 -26.88 2.61 8.87
N VAL A 206 -25.79 2.15 8.28
CA VAL A 206 -24.53 1.92 8.99
C VAL A 206 -23.86 3.27 9.26
N PRO A 207 -23.48 3.59 10.52
CA PRO A 207 -22.80 4.84 10.84
C PRO A 207 -21.47 5.01 10.09
N ASP A 208 -21.14 6.27 9.78
CA ASP A 208 -19.84 6.66 9.22
C ASP A 208 -18.70 6.13 10.10
N GLU A 209 -17.59 5.75 9.47
CA GLU A 209 -16.35 5.39 10.17
C GLU A 209 -16.53 4.38 11.33
N SER A 210 -17.29 3.32 11.07
CA SER A 210 -17.57 2.23 12.00
C SER A 210 -16.76 0.96 11.71
N ILE A 211 -16.23 0.80 10.49
CA ILE A 211 -15.55 -0.42 10.02
C ILE A 211 -14.02 -0.26 9.99
N HIS A 212 -13.30 -1.28 10.47
CA HIS A 212 -11.83 -1.28 10.54
C HIS A 212 -11.15 -1.96 9.36
N LEU A 213 -11.81 -2.93 8.72
CA LEU A 213 -11.33 -3.61 7.52
C LEU A 213 -12.54 -4.10 6.73
N THR A 214 -12.58 -3.81 5.44
CA THR A 214 -13.49 -4.51 4.52
C THR A 214 -12.68 -5.49 3.69
N PHE A 215 -13.06 -6.76 3.65
CA PHE A 215 -12.52 -7.73 2.70
C PHE A 215 -13.66 -8.43 1.99
N THR A 216 -13.66 -8.42 0.67
CA THR A 216 -14.78 -9.00 -0.08
C THR A 216 -14.37 -9.44 -1.47
N SER A 217 -15.29 -10.11 -2.13
CA SER A 217 -15.28 -10.28 -3.57
C SER A 217 -16.69 -10.13 -4.10
N PRO A 218 -16.90 -9.23 -5.05
CA PRO A 218 -18.24 -8.96 -5.54
C PRO A 218 -18.77 -10.14 -6.37
N PRO A 219 -20.11 -10.27 -6.48
CA PRO A 219 -20.71 -11.17 -7.45
C PRO A 219 -20.25 -10.81 -8.87
N TYR A 220 -19.42 -11.65 -9.48
CA TYR A 220 -18.85 -11.36 -10.80
C TYR A 220 -19.91 -11.25 -11.90
N TYR A 221 -19.78 -10.24 -12.77
CA TYR A 221 -20.71 -9.93 -13.86
C TYR A 221 -21.14 -11.16 -14.67
N ASN A 222 -22.39 -11.57 -14.50
CA ASN A 222 -23.05 -12.68 -15.22
C ASN A 222 -22.21 -13.96 -15.27
N ALA A 223 -21.37 -14.19 -14.25
CA ALA A 223 -20.51 -15.36 -14.17
C ALA A 223 -21.21 -16.55 -13.48
N ARG A 224 -22.28 -16.27 -12.71
CA ARG A 224 -23.05 -17.23 -11.92
C ARG A 224 -24.55 -16.93 -11.98
N ASP A 225 -25.36 -17.94 -11.68
CA ASP A 225 -26.83 -17.87 -11.84
C ASP A 225 -27.51 -16.86 -10.90
N TYR A 226 -26.84 -16.45 -9.82
CA TYR A 226 -27.34 -15.47 -8.85
C TYR A 226 -26.91 -14.02 -9.14
N SER A 227 -26.06 -13.80 -10.15
CA SER A 227 -25.51 -12.49 -10.49
C SER A 227 -25.98 -12.09 -11.88
N ILE A 228 -27.17 -11.49 -11.98
CA ILE A 228 -27.76 -11.07 -13.26
C ILE A 228 -27.77 -9.55 -13.34
N TYR A 229 -27.04 -9.01 -14.32
CA TYR A 229 -26.93 -7.61 -14.66
C TYR A 229 -27.27 -7.43 -16.15
N GLN A 230 -27.99 -6.36 -16.50
CA GLN A 230 -28.39 -6.12 -17.90
C GLN A 230 -27.19 -5.72 -18.76
N SER A 231 -26.21 -5.04 -18.17
CA SER A 231 -25.00 -4.60 -18.86
C SER A 231 -23.79 -4.55 -17.93
N TYR A 232 -22.59 -4.53 -18.52
CA TYR A 232 -21.36 -4.38 -17.76
C TYR A 232 -21.28 -3.01 -17.06
N ASP A 233 -21.80 -1.95 -17.69
CA ASP A 233 -21.83 -0.62 -17.10
C ASP A 233 -22.78 -0.56 -15.88
N GLU A 234 -23.92 -1.26 -15.93
CA GLU A 234 -24.81 -1.39 -14.78
C GLU A 234 -24.13 -2.13 -13.63
N TYR A 235 -23.36 -3.18 -13.93
CA TYR A 235 -22.55 -3.88 -12.94
C TYR A 235 -21.51 -2.96 -12.30
N LEU A 236 -20.77 -2.18 -13.10
CA LEU A 236 -19.80 -1.22 -12.56
C LEU A 236 -20.47 -0.13 -11.71
N LYS A 237 -21.64 0.38 -12.13
CA LYS A 237 -22.44 1.33 -11.32
C LYS A 237 -22.91 0.72 -10.00
N PHE A 238 -23.31 -0.54 -10.00
CA PHE A 238 -23.67 -1.26 -8.78
C PHE A 238 -22.49 -1.32 -7.80
N LEU A 239 -21.29 -1.66 -8.29
CA LEU A 239 -20.07 -1.68 -7.48
C LEU A 239 -19.70 -0.28 -7.00
N GLU A 240 -19.74 0.73 -7.87
CA GLU A 240 -19.45 2.12 -7.52
C GLU A 240 -20.35 2.62 -6.40
N ASN A 241 -21.67 2.43 -6.52
CA ASN A 241 -22.63 2.84 -5.49
C ASN A 241 -22.39 2.12 -4.16
N THR A 242 -22.06 0.82 -4.21
CA THR A 242 -21.78 0.04 -3.00
C THR A 242 -20.48 0.47 -2.34
N PHE A 243 -19.39 0.61 -3.11
CA PHE A 243 -18.07 0.93 -2.58
C PHE A 243 -17.91 2.40 -2.17
N LYS A 244 -18.76 3.29 -2.67
CA LYS A 244 -18.93 4.64 -2.11
C LYS A 244 -19.43 4.58 -0.66
N GLU A 245 -20.40 3.72 -0.38
CA GLU A 245 -20.86 3.52 1.00
C GLU A 245 -19.83 2.76 1.85
N VAL A 246 -19.11 1.79 1.28
CA VAL A 246 -17.97 1.14 1.98
C VAL A 246 -16.92 2.17 2.40
N HIS A 247 -16.62 3.15 1.54
CA HIS A 247 -15.69 4.24 1.87
C HIS A 247 -16.20 5.10 3.03
N ARG A 248 -17.50 5.46 3.02
CA ARG A 248 -18.14 6.22 4.08
C ARG A 248 -18.03 5.52 5.44
N VAL A 249 -18.38 4.23 5.49
CA VAL A 249 -18.39 3.45 6.75
C VAL A 249 -17.00 3.01 7.20
N THR A 250 -15.99 3.01 6.33
CA THR A 250 -14.61 2.67 6.71
C THR A 250 -13.98 3.80 7.51
N LYS A 251 -13.30 3.49 8.61
CA LYS A 251 -12.58 4.48 9.42
C LYS A 251 -11.41 5.12 8.66
N GLU A 252 -11.09 6.37 8.98
CA GLU A 252 -9.94 7.08 8.41
C GLU A 252 -8.65 6.24 8.48
N GLY A 253 -7.94 6.17 7.34
CA GLY A 253 -6.68 5.45 7.23
C GLY A 253 -6.79 3.93 7.31
N ARG A 254 -8.00 3.36 7.28
CA ARG A 254 -8.24 1.91 7.31
C ARG A 254 -8.46 1.31 5.93
N PHE A 255 -8.43 -0.03 5.89
CA PHE A 255 -8.21 -0.78 4.67
C PHE A 255 -9.49 -1.34 4.07
N PHE A 256 -9.50 -1.37 2.75
CA PHE A 256 -10.43 -2.12 1.93
C PHE A 256 -9.63 -3.02 0.99
N VAL A 257 -9.79 -4.33 1.14
CA VAL A 257 -9.16 -5.32 0.28
C VAL A 257 -10.24 -5.92 -0.63
N LEU A 258 -10.03 -5.82 -1.93
CA LEU A 258 -11.00 -6.23 -2.94
C LEU A 258 -10.43 -7.38 -3.77
N ASN A 259 -10.95 -8.58 -3.57
CA ASN A 259 -10.62 -9.72 -4.44
C ASN A 259 -11.46 -9.68 -5.72
N THR A 260 -10.80 -9.51 -6.86
CA THR A 260 -11.44 -9.54 -8.18
C THR A 260 -10.58 -10.25 -9.20
N SER A 261 -11.18 -10.67 -10.32
CA SER A 261 -10.46 -11.24 -11.44
C SER A 261 -11.09 -10.85 -12.77
N PRO A 262 -10.31 -10.81 -13.87
CA PRO A 262 -10.89 -10.66 -15.19
C PRO A 262 -11.77 -11.87 -15.54
N ILE A 263 -13.00 -11.63 -15.95
CA ILE A 263 -13.93 -12.69 -16.36
C ILE A 263 -13.88 -12.89 -17.87
N ILE A 264 -14.19 -14.09 -18.33
CA ILE A 264 -14.24 -14.43 -19.75
C ILE A 264 -15.67 -14.88 -20.08
N ILE A 265 -16.31 -14.13 -20.97
CA ILE A 265 -17.60 -14.50 -21.54
C ILE A 265 -17.34 -15.29 -22.83
N PRO A 266 -17.84 -16.53 -22.93
CA PRO A 266 -17.67 -17.35 -24.12
C PRO A 266 -18.35 -16.70 -25.33
N ARG A 267 -17.83 -17.00 -26.53
CA ARG A 267 -18.48 -16.58 -27.77
C ARG A 267 -19.86 -17.23 -27.90
N ILE A 268 -20.82 -16.51 -28.47
CA ILE A 268 -22.17 -17.03 -28.75
C ILE A 268 -22.14 -18.02 -29.92
N SER A 269 -21.35 -17.73 -30.96
CA SER A 269 -21.20 -18.60 -32.13
C SER A 269 -19.81 -18.48 -32.75
N ARG A 270 -19.52 -19.28 -33.79
CA ARG A 270 -18.22 -19.22 -34.51
C ARG A 270 -17.95 -17.88 -35.18
N ALA A 271 -19.00 -17.11 -35.49
CA ALA A 271 -18.89 -15.76 -36.06
C ALA A 271 -18.51 -14.69 -35.03
N HIS A 272 -18.56 -15.02 -33.73
CA HIS A 272 -18.30 -14.08 -32.65
C HIS A 272 -17.00 -14.44 -31.90
N ALA A 273 -16.36 -13.43 -31.31
CA ALA A 273 -15.23 -13.61 -30.41
C ALA A 273 -15.70 -13.72 -28.95
N SER A 274 -14.92 -14.47 -28.13
CA SER A 274 -15.06 -14.40 -26.68
C SER A 274 -14.60 -13.03 -26.18
N LYS A 275 -15.28 -12.46 -25.18
CA LYS A 275 -14.89 -11.18 -24.57
C LYS A 275 -14.31 -11.43 -23.19
N ARG A 276 -13.25 -10.69 -22.83
CA ARG A 276 -12.66 -10.69 -21.49
C ARG A 276 -12.91 -9.33 -20.86
N TYR A 277 -13.63 -9.29 -19.73
CA TYR A 277 -13.89 -8.06 -19.00
C TYR A 277 -12.82 -7.88 -17.90
N PRO A 278 -12.06 -6.77 -17.91
CA PRO A 278 -10.96 -6.53 -16.99
C PRO A 278 -11.45 -5.87 -15.68
N ILE A 279 -12.36 -6.52 -14.95
CA ILE A 279 -13.01 -5.98 -13.73
C ILE A 279 -12.05 -5.25 -12.77
N PRO A 280 -10.89 -5.82 -12.38
CA PRO A 280 -9.98 -5.15 -11.44
C PRO A 280 -9.47 -3.78 -11.95
N TYR A 281 -9.30 -3.66 -13.27
CA TYR A 281 -8.76 -2.47 -13.93
C TYR A 281 -9.84 -1.42 -14.15
N ASP A 282 -11.07 -1.85 -14.44
CA ASP A 282 -12.20 -0.94 -14.66
C ASP A 282 -12.71 -0.32 -13.34
N ILE A 283 -12.67 -1.07 -12.23
CA ILE A 283 -13.13 -0.59 -10.92
C ILE A 283 -12.09 0.29 -10.21
N HIS A 284 -10.79 0.08 -10.46
CA HIS A 284 -9.70 0.83 -9.81
C HIS A 284 -9.82 2.36 -9.92
N PRO A 285 -10.00 2.98 -11.11
CA PRO A 285 -10.11 4.43 -11.21
C PRO A 285 -11.36 4.98 -10.49
N LEU A 286 -12.44 4.21 -10.44
CA LEU A 286 -13.66 4.58 -9.69
C LEU A 286 -13.36 4.65 -8.19
N LEU A 287 -12.66 3.64 -7.64
CA LEU A 287 -12.25 3.63 -6.24
C LEU A 287 -11.30 4.79 -5.91
N VAL A 288 -10.31 5.06 -6.74
CA VAL A 288 -9.38 6.19 -6.52
C VAL A 288 -10.12 7.52 -6.50
N LYS A 289 -11.07 7.72 -7.43
CA LYS A 289 -11.90 8.93 -7.49
C LYS A 289 -12.80 9.11 -6.25
N MET A 290 -13.22 8.02 -5.60
CA MET A 290 -14.00 8.07 -4.35
C MET A 290 -13.15 8.47 -3.13
N GLY A 291 -11.83 8.49 -3.24
CA GLY A 291 -10.92 8.79 -2.14
C GLY A 291 -10.30 7.55 -1.49
N TRP A 292 -10.21 6.44 -2.22
CA TRP A 292 -9.33 5.33 -1.86
C TRP A 292 -7.91 5.57 -2.39
N GLU A 293 -6.91 5.32 -1.56
CA GLU A 293 -5.50 5.24 -1.96
C GLU A 293 -5.17 3.79 -2.28
N PHE A 294 -4.59 3.54 -3.46
CA PHE A 294 -4.09 2.23 -3.81
C PHE A 294 -2.75 1.99 -3.12
N ILE A 295 -2.65 0.88 -2.38
CA ILE A 295 -1.48 0.53 -1.57
C ILE A 295 -0.68 -0.58 -2.22
N ASP A 296 -1.35 -1.65 -2.66
CA ASP A 296 -0.67 -2.84 -3.20
C ASP A 296 -1.64 -3.70 -4.04
N ASP A 297 -1.08 -4.52 -4.93
CA ASP A 297 -1.77 -5.60 -5.64
C ASP A 297 -1.17 -6.95 -5.27
N ILE A 298 -1.95 -7.71 -4.50
CA ILE A 298 -1.58 -9.08 -4.13
C ILE A 298 -2.14 -10.02 -5.19
N VAL A 299 -1.25 -10.81 -5.80
CA VAL A 299 -1.59 -11.86 -6.77
C VAL A 299 -1.88 -13.15 -6.01
N TRP A 300 -3.15 -13.55 -5.95
CA TRP A 300 -3.52 -14.89 -5.50
C TRP A 300 -3.29 -15.89 -6.63
N LEU A 301 -2.21 -16.67 -6.53
CA LEU A 301 -1.83 -17.72 -7.46
C LEU A 301 -2.44 -19.05 -7.03
N LYS A 302 -3.30 -19.61 -7.89
CA LYS A 302 -3.91 -20.93 -7.73
C LYS A 302 -3.09 -21.99 -8.46
N PRO A 303 -3.16 -23.27 -8.05
CA PRO A 303 -2.62 -24.37 -8.85
C PRO A 303 -3.26 -24.41 -10.24
N GLU A 304 -2.44 -24.69 -11.26
CA GLU A 304 -2.91 -24.74 -12.65
C GLU A 304 -4.00 -25.81 -12.86
N ALA A 305 -3.93 -26.92 -12.13
CA ALA A 305 -4.91 -28.00 -12.19
C ALA A 305 -6.34 -27.56 -11.80
N CYS A 306 -6.50 -26.44 -11.10
CA CYS A 306 -7.78 -25.95 -10.63
C CYS A 306 -8.51 -25.01 -11.61
N VAL A 307 -7.92 -24.69 -12.76
CA VAL A 307 -8.49 -23.72 -13.71
C VAL A 307 -8.83 -24.35 -15.06
N LYS A 308 -9.75 -23.73 -15.79
CA LYS A 308 -10.16 -24.21 -17.12
C LYS A 308 -8.97 -24.16 -18.08
N ASN A 309 -8.72 -25.27 -18.78
CA ASN A 309 -7.73 -25.33 -19.85
C ASN A 309 -8.19 -24.46 -21.04
N ARG A 310 -7.35 -23.48 -21.40
CA ARG A 310 -7.52 -22.57 -22.54
C ARG A 310 -6.43 -22.72 -23.59
N ASN A 311 -5.38 -23.49 -23.29
CA ASN A 311 -4.21 -23.64 -24.13
C ASN A 311 -4.28 -24.87 -25.06
N ALA A 312 -5.28 -25.75 -24.92
CA ALA A 312 -5.41 -27.00 -25.66
C ALA A 312 -5.31 -26.85 -27.19
N GLY A 313 -5.97 -25.84 -27.79
CA GLY A 313 -5.84 -25.59 -29.23
C GLY A 313 -4.40 -25.20 -29.62
N PHE A 314 -3.78 -24.32 -28.83
CA PHE A 314 -2.39 -23.90 -29.05
C PHE A 314 -1.40 -25.04 -28.86
N LEU A 315 -1.68 -25.99 -27.95
CA LEU A 315 -0.92 -27.23 -27.79
C LEU A 315 -0.88 -28.04 -29.08
N GLN A 316 -1.99 -28.11 -29.81
CA GLN A 316 -2.11 -28.88 -31.06
C GLN A 316 -1.42 -28.20 -32.24
N HIS A 317 -1.69 -26.91 -32.47
CA HIS A 317 -1.32 -26.29 -33.75
C HIS A 317 -0.12 -25.33 -33.67
N ARG A 318 0.25 -24.81 -32.49
CA ARG A 318 1.34 -23.83 -32.27
C ARG A 318 1.33 -22.54 -33.13
N LYS A 319 0.27 -22.30 -33.89
CA LYS A 319 0.06 -21.09 -34.70
C LYS A 319 0.16 -19.80 -33.88
N PRO A 320 0.97 -18.80 -34.32
CA PRO A 320 0.96 -17.45 -33.76
C PRO A 320 -0.46 -16.87 -33.70
N LEU A 321 -0.68 -15.90 -32.80
CA LEU A 321 -1.99 -15.25 -32.51
C LEU A 321 -3.05 -16.11 -31.78
N ALA A 322 -2.86 -17.43 -31.72
CA ALA A 322 -3.81 -18.34 -31.08
C ALA A 322 -3.44 -18.72 -29.62
N TYR A 323 -2.32 -18.20 -29.09
CA TYR A 323 -1.91 -18.45 -27.71
C TYR A 323 -2.86 -17.82 -26.69
N LYS A 324 -3.43 -18.65 -25.81
CA LYS A 324 -4.32 -18.22 -24.72
C LYS A 324 -3.93 -18.95 -23.42
N PRO A 325 -3.24 -18.29 -22.48
CA PRO A 325 -2.81 -18.94 -21.25
C PRO A 325 -3.98 -19.28 -20.32
N ASN A 326 -3.78 -20.28 -19.48
CA ASN A 326 -4.67 -20.60 -18.36
C ASN A 326 -4.65 -19.44 -17.36
N ALA A 327 -5.82 -18.98 -16.92
CA ALA A 327 -5.93 -17.86 -15.98
C ALA A 327 -5.87 -18.41 -14.55
N VAL A 328 -4.65 -18.50 -14.00
CA VAL A 328 -4.37 -19.08 -12.68
C VAL A 328 -4.35 -18.07 -11.52
N THR A 329 -4.63 -16.80 -11.81
CA THR A 329 -4.52 -15.72 -10.82
C THR A 329 -5.85 -15.00 -10.57
N GLU A 330 -6.05 -14.58 -9.32
CA GLU A 330 -6.96 -13.49 -8.94
C GLU A 330 -6.15 -12.36 -8.28
N MET A 331 -6.76 -11.17 -8.18
CA MET A 331 -6.09 -9.98 -7.66
C MET A 331 -6.80 -9.51 -6.39
N LEU A 332 -6.06 -9.45 -5.29
CA LEU A 332 -6.46 -8.78 -4.07
C LEU A 332 -5.89 -7.35 -4.13
N MET A 333 -6.73 -6.42 -4.57
CA MET A 333 -6.39 -5.01 -4.64
C MET A 333 -6.52 -4.41 -3.24
N VAL A 334 -5.42 -3.88 -2.70
CA VAL A 334 -5.35 -3.33 -1.34
C VAL A 334 -5.48 -1.81 -1.43
N TYR A 335 -6.53 -1.30 -0.80
CA TYR A 335 -6.81 0.12 -0.70
C TYR A 335 -6.79 0.59 0.76
N ARG A 336 -6.46 1.85 0.96
CA ARG A 336 -6.59 2.57 2.23
C ARG A 336 -7.49 3.77 2.05
N LYS A 337 -8.39 4.04 2.98
CA LYS A 337 -9.17 5.28 2.98
C LYS A 337 -8.21 6.44 3.15
N LYS A 338 -8.18 7.36 2.16
CA LYS A 338 -7.23 8.47 2.10
C LYS A 338 -7.15 9.23 3.42
N SER A 339 -5.94 9.50 3.88
CA SER A 339 -5.66 10.23 5.12
C SER A 339 -4.30 10.89 5.06
N ASP A 340 -4.20 12.13 5.58
CA ASP A 340 -2.92 12.84 5.70
C ASP A 340 -2.05 12.28 6.85
N LYS A 341 -2.59 11.34 7.63
CA LYS A 341 -1.95 10.69 8.78
C LYS A 341 -1.14 9.47 8.34
N LEU A 342 0.04 9.34 8.93
CA LEU A 342 0.89 8.16 8.76
C LEU A 342 0.25 6.92 9.39
N ILE A 343 0.69 5.74 8.97
CA ILE A 343 0.19 4.47 9.52
C ILE A 343 0.43 4.36 11.04
N ASP A 344 1.54 4.92 11.54
CA ASP A 344 1.86 4.94 12.97
C ASP A 344 0.79 5.66 13.80
N TRP A 345 0.14 6.70 13.24
CA TRP A 345 -0.97 7.37 13.90
C TRP A 345 -2.14 6.40 14.09
N ASN A 346 -2.48 5.58 13.08
CA ASN A 346 -3.51 4.55 13.23
C ASN A 346 -3.13 3.53 14.31
N ILE A 347 -1.86 3.11 14.39
CA ILE A 347 -1.38 2.12 15.38
C ILE A 347 -1.42 2.70 16.80
N GLN A 348 -1.07 3.98 16.98
CA GLN A 348 -1.09 4.68 18.27
C GLN A 348 -2.49 4.83 18.86
N GLN A 349 -3.56 4.61 18.08
CA GLN A 349 -4.93 4.60 18.60
C GLN A 349 -5.26 3.34 19.42
N TYR A 350 -4.39 2.34 19.44
CA TYR A 350 -4.59 1.07 20.13
C TYR A 350 -3.78 1.01 21.42
N SER A 351 -4.32 0.34 22.44
CA SER A 351 -3.54 0.04 23.64
C SER A 351 -2.32 -0.83 23.31
N TRP A 352 -1.25 -0.65 24.09
CA TRP A 352 0.00 -1.40 23.90
C TRP A 352 -0.22 -2.92 23.92
N ASP A 353 -1.10 -3.42 24.78
CA ASP A 353 -1.45 -4.85 24.85
C ASP A 353 -2.13 -5.33 23.57
N LYS A 354 -3.06 -4.54 23.00
CA LYS A 354 -3.76 -4.88 21.76
C LYS A 354 -2.79 -4.91 20.58
N VAL A 355 -1.87 -3.95 20.51
CA VAL A 355 -0.77 -3.93 19.52
C VAL A 355 0.13 -5.17 19.67
N LYS A 356 0.58 -5.47 20.90
CA LYS A 356 1.47 -6.61 21.16
C LYS A 356 0.81 -7.93 20.80
N LYS A 357 -0.45 -8.14 21.17
CA LYS A 357 -1.21 -9.37 20.86
C LYS A 357 -1.52 -9.51 19.38
N SER A 358 -1.58 -8.41 18.63
CA SER A 358 -1.87 -8.43 17.18
C SER A 358 -0.64 -8.68 16.30
N LYS A 359 0.56 -8.77 16.88
CA LYS A 359 1.80 -9.00 16.11
C LYS A 359 1.75 -10.33 15.34
N VAL A 360 2.24 -10.31 14.12
CA VAL A 360 2.49 -11.50 13.31
C VAL A 360 3.87 -12.05 13.67
N LEU A 361 3.91 -13.08 14.51
CA LEU A 361 5.17 -13.69 14.98
C LEU A 361 5.63 -14.87 14.12
N ASP A 362 4.71 -15.52 13.43
CA ASP A 362 5.01 -16.66 12.55
C ASP A 362 5.68 -16.20 11.24
N LYS A 363 6.10 -17.18 10.43
CA LYS A 363 6.51 -16.91 9.04
C LYS A 363 5.39 -16.17 8.31
N TYR A 364 5.80 -15.19 7.52
CA TYR A 364 4.92 -14.36 6.70
C TYR A 364 5.38 -14.41 5.24
N GLU A 365 4.46 -14.05 4.36
CA GLU A 365 4.73 -13.98 2.93
C GLU A 365 5.48 -12.68 2.63
N THR A 366 6.66 -12.78 2.03
CA THR A 366 7.55 -11.64 1.77
C THR A 366 7.33 -11.03 0.38
N THR A 367 6.48 -11.66 -0.44
CA THR A 367 6.15 -11.19 -1.80
C THR A 367 4.68 -10.83 -1.91
N ASN A 368 4.32 -10.12 -2.98
CA ASN A 368 2.91 -9.90 -3.32
C ASN A 368 2.27 -11.12 -4.01
N VAL A 369 2.93 -12.28 -4.12
CA VAL A 369 2.39 -13.48 -4.77
C VAL A 369 2.03 -14.54 -3.73
N TRP A 370 0.73 -14.71 -3.50
CA TRP A 370 0.19 -15.62 -2.50
C TRP A 370 -0.24 -16.93 -3.16
N ARG A 371 0.44 -18.02 -2.84
CA ARG A 371 0.07 -19.37 -3.28
C ARG A 371 -0.89 -19.97 -2.27
N ILE A 372 -2.16 -20.08 -2.65
CA ILE A 372 -3.21 -20.65 -1.80
C ILE A 372 -4.13 -21.49 -2.69
N ASP A 373 -4.42 -22.71 -2.26
CA ASP A 373 -5.32 -23.60 -2.99
C ASP A 373 -6.77 -23.10 -2.88
N PRO A 374 -7.54 -23.14 -3.98
CA PRO A 374 -8.96 -22.81 -3.92
C PRO A 374 -9.74 -23.84 -3.10
N THR A 375 -10.84 -23.41 -2.50
CA THR A 375 -11.76 -24.31 -1.78
C THR A 375 -13.06 -24.50 -2.57
N PHE A 376 -13.78 -25.58 -2.27
CA PHE A 376 -15.09 -25.88 -2.82
C PHE A 376 -16.16 -25.90 -1.72
N ASP A 377 -17.36 -25.41 -2.04
CA ASP A 377 -18.55 -25.54 -1.20
C ASP A 377 -19.72 -26.00 -2.08
N LYS A 378 -20.54 -26.92 -1.56
CA LYS A 378 -21.65 -27.52 -2.31
C LYS A 378 -22.79 -26.52 -2.58
N ILE A 379 -22.96 -25.53 -1.70
CA ILE A 379 -24.06 -24.57 -1.71
C ILE A 379 -23.60 -23.26 -2.37
N HIS A 380 -22.39 -22.80 -2.08
CA HIS A 380 -21.81 -21.58 -2.65
C HIS A 380 -20.69 -21.89 -3.65
N SER A 381 -20.90 -21.58 -4.93
CA SER A 381 -19.98 -21.97 -6.00
C SER A 381 -18.70 -21.12 -6.13
N ALA A 382 -18.58 -20.04 -5.37
CA ALA A 382 -17.48 -19.07 -5.47
C ALA A 382 -16.93 -18.65 -4.08
N VAL A 383 -16.58 -19.61 -3.22
CA VAL A 383 -16.09 -19.33 -1.86
C VAL A 383 -14.58 -19.06 -1.85
N PHE A 384 -14.14 -18.04 -1.09
CA PHE A 384 -12.72 -17.84 -0.80
C PHE A 384 -12.20 -18.91 0.18
N PRO A 385 -10.97 -19.41 0.02
CA PRO A 385 -10.34 -20.25 1.03
C PRO A 385 -10.27 -19.54 2.39
N ILE A 386 -10.51 -20.27 3.48
CA ILE A 386 -10.40 -19.72 4.83
C ILE A 386 -8.98 -19.17 5.11
N GLU A 387 -7.96 -19.80 4.53
CA GLU A 387 -6.57 -19.34 4.62
C GLU A 387 -6.38 -17.95 4.01
N LEU A 388 -7.01 -17.66 2.87
CA LEU A 388 -6.95 -16.36 2.23
C LEU A 388 -7.55 -15.28 3.14
N CYS A 389 -8.75 -15.53 3.68
CA CYS A 389 -9.40 -14.62 4.63
C CYS A 389 -8.57 -14.43 5.90
N ASN A 390 -8.06 -15.51 6.50
CA ASN A 390 -7.21 -15.45 7.68
C ASN A 390 -5.97 -14.57 7.44
N ARG A 391 -5.33 -14.72 6.27
CA ARG A 391 -4.14 -13.93 5.94
C ARG A 391 -4.46 -12.44 5.80
N VAL A 392 -5.54 -12.09 5.10
CA VAL A 392 -6.00 -10.69 4.97
C VAL A 392 -6.34 -10.09 6.33
N VAL A 393 -7.15 -10.78 7.14
CA VAL A 393 -7.54 -10.30 8.48
C VAL A 393 -6.32 -10.14 9.38
N LYS A 394 -5.37 -11.08 9.34
CA LYS A 394 -4.14 -11.04 10.15
C LYS A 394 -3.25 -9.85 9.79
N TYR A 395 -3.15 -9.46 8.51
CA TYR A 395 -2.24 -8.40 8.07
C TYR A 395 -2.86 -6.99 8.10
N TYR A 396 -4.17 -6.85 7.94
CA TYR A 396 -4.83 -5.56 7.76
C TYR A 396 -5.80 -5.18 8.91
N SER A 397 -5.74 -5.87 10.05
CA SER A 397 -6.54 -5.54 11.24
C SER A 397 -5.84 -5.88 12.55
N PHE A 398 -6.28 -5.28 13.65
CA PHE A 398 -5.90 -5.64 15.03
C PHE A 398 -6.94 -6.60 15.64
N ILE A 399 -6.55 -7.35 16.67
CA ILE A 399 -7.48 -8.16 17.48
C ILE A 399 -8.62 -7.25 17.97
N GLY A 400 -9.86 -7.70 17.93
CA GLY A 400 -11.04 -6.95 18.36
C GLY A 400 -11.55 -5.91 17.35
N ASP A 401 -10.90 -5.74 16.20
CA ASP A 401 -11.42 -4.89 15.12
C ASP A 401 -12.69 -5.48 14.51
N LEU A 402 -13.53 -4.61 13.96
CA LEU A 402 -14.73 -4.99 13.21
C LEU A 402 -14.41 -5.13 11.71
N ILE A 403 -14.60 -6.35 11.20
CA ILE A 403 -14.31 -6.72 9.81
C ILE A 403 -15.61 -6.87 9.03
N PHE A 404 -15.67 -6.33 7.82
CA PHE A 404 -16.88 -6.26 7.02
C PHE A 404 -16.78 -7.05 5.71
N ASP A 405 -17.85 -7.79 5.39
CA ASP A 405 -18.10 -8.33 4.05
C ASP A 405 -19.48 -7.87 3.52
N PRO A 406 -19.54 -6.99 2.50
CA PRO A 406 -20.79 -6.61 1.84
C PRO A 406 -21.44 -7.75 1.05
N PHE A 407 -20.69 -8.80 0.71
CA PHE A 407 -21.12 -9.91 -0.15
C PHE A 407 -20.78 -11.25 0.50
N ALA A 408 -21.30 -11.47 1.71
CA ALA A 408 -20.78 -12.49 2.62
C ALA A 408 -20.82 -13.93 2.08
N GLY A 409 -21.75 -14.26 1.17
CA GLY A 409 -21.87 -15.59 0.59
C GLY A 409 -21.96 -16.66 1.67
N SER A 410 -21.00 -17.57 1.74
CA SER A 410 -20.97 -18.62 2.78
C SER A 410 -20.51 -18.16 4.17
N GLY A 411 -20.16 -16.88 4.35
CA GLY A 411 -19.72 -16.32 5.64
C GLY A 411 -18.27 -16.65 6.01
N THR A 412 -17.43 -16.96 5.03
CA THR A 412 -16.03 -17.36 5.29
C THR A 412 -15.25 -16.27 6.02
N LEU A 413 -15.52 -14.98 5.74
CA LEU A 413 -14.87 -13.88 6.45
C LEU A 413 -15.28 -13.82 7.93
N GLY A 414 -16.55 -14.07 8.25
CA GLY A 414 -17.01 -14.13 9.64
C GLY A 414 -16.28 -15.20 10.44
N ARG A 415 -16.11 -16.39 9.85
CA ARG A 415 -15.33 -17.47 10.46
C ARG A 415 -13.85 -17.08 10.63
N ALA A 416 -13.25 -16.41 9.64
CA ALA A 416 -11.88 -15.91 9.75
C ALA A 416 -11.73 -14.86 10.86
N ALA A 417 -12.71 -13.97 11.01
CA ALA A 417 -12.74 -12.98 12.07
C ALA A 417 -12.75 -13.66 13.45
N LEU A 418 -13.65 -14.63 13.67
CA LEU A 418 -13.71 -15.38 14.93
C LEU A 418 -12.42 -16.15 15.21
N ASN A 419 -11.85 -16.85 14.22
CA ASN A 419 -10.58 -17.58 14.35
C ASN A 419 -9.42 -16.70 14.83
N LEU A 420 -9.46 -15.41 14.49
CA LEU A 420 -8.41 -14.44 14.79
C LEU A 420 -8.81 -13.44 15.87
N ASN A 421 -9.88 -13.71 16.64
CA ASN A 421 -10.37 -12.83 17.70
C ASN A 421 -10.70 -11.42 17.20
N ARG A 422 -11.33 -11.30 16.03
CA ARG A 422 -11.95 -10.07 15.50
C ARG A 422 -13.47 -10.20 15.57
N HIS A 423 -14.16 -9.07 15.45
CA HIS A 423 -15.59 -9.03 15.26
C HIS A 423 -15.94 -8.94 13.78
N PHE A 424 -17.12 -9.38 13.39
CA PHE A 424 -17.58 -9.25 12.01
C PHE A 424 -18.90 -8.51 11.88
N PHE A 425 -19.09 -7.88 10.73
CA PHE A 425 -20.38 -7.45 10.22
C PHE A 425 -20.52 -8.05 8.81
N LEU A 426 -21.63 -8.72 8.52
CA LEU A 426 -21.83 -9.41 7.25
C LEU A 426 -23.19 -9.04 6.66
N THR A 427 -23.25 -8.85 5.35
CA THR A 427 -24.52 -8.70 4.62
C THR A 427 -24.64 -9.73 3.52
N GLU A 428 -25.83 -10.31 3.38
CA GLU A 428 -26.13 -11.28 2.34
C GLU A 428 -27.61 -11.20 1.96
N LYS A 429 -27.89 -11.26 0.66
CA LYS A 429 -29.23 -11.10 0.09
C LYS A 429 -29.97 -12.42 -0.05
N GLU A 430 -29.26 -13.52 -0.31
CA GLU A 430 -29.85 -14.81 -0.61
C GLU A 430 -30.05 -15.64 0.65
N SER A 431 -31.31 -16.00 0.96
CA SER A 431 -31.67 -16.80 2.15
C SER A 431 -30.89 -18.12 2.29
N LYS A 432 -30.57 -18.78 1.15
CA LYS A 432 -29.78 -20.02 1.16
C LYS A 432 -28.37 -19.82 1.72
N TYR A 433 -27.77 -18.66 1.48
CA TYR A 433 -26.44 -18.32 1.96
C TYR A 433 -26.50 -17.87 3.42
N ILE A 434 -27.54 -17.13 3.83
CA ILE A 434 -27.81 -16.88 5.26
C ILE A 434 -27.89 -18.18 6.07
N ASN A 435 -28.61 -19.19 5.57
CA ASN A 435 -28.71 -20.48 6.25
C ASN A 435 -27.35 -21.19 6.32
N ARG A 436 -26.55 -21.12 5.24
CA ARG A 436 -25.16 -21.62 5.25
C ARG A 436 -24.30 -20.95 6.31
N ILE A 437 -24.41 -19.62 6.45
CA ILE A 437 -23.68 -18.86 7.47
C ILE A 437 -24.08 -19.34 8.87
N LYS A 438 -25.38 -19.53 9.13
CA LYS A 438 -25.88 -20.08 10.40
C LYS A 438 -25.26 -21.44 10.71
N GLU A 439 -25.26 -22.36 9.75
CA GLU A 439 -24.64 -23.67 9.92
C GLU A 439 -23.14 -23.56 10.24
N GLU A 440 -22.40 -22.71 9.53
CA GLU A 440 -20.94 -22.62 9.69
C GLU A 440 -20.51 -21.92 10.97
N LEU A 441 -21.20 -20.85 11.38
CA LEU A 441 -20.85 -20.11 12.59
C LEU A 441 -21.36 -20.78 13.87
N ASN A 442 -22.42 -21.58 13.80
CA ASN A 442 -22.89 -22.36 14.95
C ASN A 442 -22.08 -23.65 15.17
N LYS A 443 -21.45 -24.21 14.12
CA LYS A 443 -20.53 -25.36 14.27
C LYS A 443 -19.26 -25.05 15.06
N SER A 444 -18.87 -23.77 15.16
CA SER A 444 -17.69 -23.33 15.92
C SER A 444 -17.92 -23.21 17.44
N ASP A 445 -19.02 -23.76 17.97
CA ASP A 445 -19.18 -24.05 19.40
C ASP A 445 -18.19 -25.15 19.85
N ASN A 446 -16.90 -24.84 19.80
CA ASN A 446 -15.86 -25.57 20.52
C ASN A 446 -15.95 -25.20 22.01
N LEU A 447 -15.61 -26.18 22.86
CA LEU A 447 -15.62 -26.25 24.34
C LEU A 447 -15.10 -25.03 25.15
N PHE A 448 -14.63 -23.96 24.50
CA PHE A 448 -14.04 -22.76 25.10
C PHE A 448 -14.62 -21.44 24.54
N SER A 449 -15.76 -21.44 23.84
CA SER A 449 -16.36 -20.20 23.35
C SER A 449 -16.88 -19.33 24.50
N PHE A 450 -16.39 -18.09 24.57
CA PHE A 450 -16.89 -17.08 25.50
C PHE A 450 -18.32 -16.69 25.09
N LYS A 451 -19.24 -16.55 26.05
CA LYS A 451 -20.66 -16.18 25.78
C LYS A 451 -20.83 -14.90 24.93
N ASP A 452 -19.84 -14.01 24.88
CA ASP A 452 -19.87 -12.72 24.18
C ASP A 452 -19.57 -12.76 22.66
N SER A 453 -19.38 -13.96 22.07
CA SER A 453 -19.05 -14.12 20.65
C SER A 453 -20.16 -14.71 19.78
N GLN A 454 -21.38 -14.90 20.30
CA GLN A 454 -22.47 -15.51 19.54
C GLN A 454 -22.92 -14.61 18.36
N PRO A 455 -23.02 -15.15 17.13
CA PRO A 455 -23.53 -14.43 15.97
C PRO A 455 -24.99 -13.98 16.13
N SER A 456 -25.30 -12.74 15.76
CA SER A 456 -26.67 -12.25 15.64
C SER A 456 -27.13 -12.29 14.18
N PHE A 457 -28.33 -12.80 13.92
CA PHE A 457 -28.93 -12.85 12.60
C PHE A 457 -30.21 -12.02 12.58
N VAL A 458 -30.25 -10.97 11.77
CA VAL A 458 -31.38 -10.04 11.69
C VAL A 458 -31.79 -9.79 10.25
N ASP A 459 -33.06 -9.47 10.04
CA ASP A 459 -33.52 -8.86 8.78
C ASP A 459 -33.22 -7.36 8.77
N LEU A 460 -33.48 -6.72 7.63
CA LEU A 460 -33.27 -5.28 7.44
C LEU A 460 -34.07 -4.42 8.43
N GLU A 461 -35.33 -4.75 8.73
CA GLU A 461 -36.19 -3.93 9.60
C GLU A 461 -35.69 -3.94 11.03
N ASN A 462 -35.36 -5.12 11.55
CA ASN A 462 -34.82 -5.31 12.88
C ASN A 462 -33.40 -4.73 13.00
N PHE A 463 -32.60 -4.82 11.94
CA PHE A 463 -31.31 -4.14 11.88
C PHE A 463 -31.46 -2.61 12.03
N ILE A 464 -32.37 -1.99 11.25
CA ILE A 464 -32.62 -0.54 11.33
C ILE A 464 -33.06 -0.12 12.73
N LYS A 465 -33.94 -0.90 13.37
CA LYS A 465 -34.36 -0.65 14.76
C LYS A 465 -33.19 -0.72 15.73
N SER A 466 -32.31 -1.72 15.59
CA SER A 466 -31.14 -1.90 16.46
C SER A 466 -30.16 -0.73 16.37
N ILE A 467 -29.94 -0.19 15.17
CA ILE A 467 -29.06 0.97 14.96
C ILE A 467 -29.67 2.22 15.61
N LYS A 468 -30.97 2.47 15.36
CA LYS A 468 -31.66 3.66 15.89
C LYS A 468 -31.80 3.65 17.41
N GLY A 469 -31.86 2.48 18.04
CA GLY A 469 -31.91 2.37 19.50
C GLY A 469 -30.55 2.49 20.19
N THR A 470 -29.45 2.62 19.43
CA THR A 470 -28.07 2.75 19.94
C THR A 470 -27.52 4.18 19.77
N ILE A 471 -28.22 5.04 19.05
CA ILE A 471 -27.96 6.49 18.90
C ILE A 471 -28.84 7.21 19.92
#